data_AF-A0A943B4U7-F1
#
_entry.id   AF-A0A943B4U7-F1
#
_cell.length_a   1.000
_cell.length_b   1.000
_cell.length_c   1.000
_cell.angle_alpha   90.00
_cell.angle_beta   90.00
_cell.angle_gamma   90.00
#
_symmetry.space_group_name_H-M   'P 1'
#
loop_
_entity.id
_entity.type
_entity.pdbx_description
1 polymer ?
#
loop_
_entity_poly.entity_id
_entity_poly.type
_entity_poly.pdbx_seq_one_letter_code
_entity_poly.pdbx_strand_id
1 'polypeptide(L)'
;MSAVPPDSSARPAPRPTPEVARRVEELLREQLFEAGVNPAALSPQDIAEGMLCRVAPDNSLTYIWRGEPLLYVTPEIKTGPEGESVLWRMFTRDDMERTEAS
;
A
#
# COMPACT_ATOMS: atom_id res chain seq x y z
N MET A 1 -16.30 28.45 28.58
CA MET A 1 -16.11 27.59 27.39
C MET A 1 -14.94 26.68 27.69
N SER A 2 -15.19 25.42 28.08
CA SER A 2 -14.11 24.45 28.25
C SER A 2 -13.66 23.98 26.88
N ALA A 3 -12.40 24.23 26.53
CA ALA A 3 -11.77 23.66 25.36
C ALA A 3 -11.73 22.12 25.56
N VAL A 4 -12.38 21.40 24.66
CA VAL A 4 -12.22 19.94 24.55
C VAL A 4 -10.76 19.72 24.12
N PRO A 5 -9.93 18.99 24.88
CA PRO A 5 -8.58 18.68 24.43
C PRO A 5 -8.67 17.88 23.12
N PRO A 6 -7.73 18.04 22.18
CA PRO A 6 -7.67 17.14 21.03
C PRO A 6 -7.52 15.72 21.58
N ASP A 7 -8.31 14.80 21.04
CA ASP A 7 -8.29 13.39 21.37
C ASP A 7 -6.90 12.81 21.03
N SER A 8 -5.96 12.90 21.97
CA SER A 8 -4.61 12.32 21.87
C SER A 8 -4.62 10.79 22.03
N SER A 9 -5.79 10.16 21.95
CA SER A 9 -5.96 8.71 22.07
C SER A 9 -5.99 7.99 20.72
N ALA A 10 -5.88 8.71 19.60
CA ALA A 10 -5.69 8.11 18.28
C ALA A 10 -4.33 7.40 18.22
N ARG A 11 -4.35 6.07 18.36
CA ARG A 11 -3.18 5.20 18.23
C ARG A 11 -2.50 5.45 16.88
N PRO A 12 -1.16 5.57 16.82
CA PRO A 12 -0.48 5.80 15.55
C PRO A 12 -0.74 4.64 14.58
N ALA A 13 -1.06 4.97 13.33
CA ALA A 13 -1.24 3.98 12.27
C ALA A 13 0.00 3.08 12.15
N PRO A 14 -0.19 1.77 11.90
CA PRO A 14 0.92 0.82 11.86
C PRO A 14 1.86 1.13 10.70
N ARG A 15 3.17 0.96 10.90
CA ARG A 15 4.16 1.17 9.84
C ARG A 15 4.56 -0.17 9.21
N PRO A 16 4.74 -0.22 7.88
CA PRO A 16 5.19 -1.44 7.22
C PRO A 16 6.62 -1.78 7.66
N THR A 17 6.87 -3.07 7.85
CA THR A 17 8.21 -3.59 8.17
C THR A 17 9.08 -3.66 6.91
N PRO A 18 10.42 -3.83 7.03
CA PRO A 18 11.28 -4.03 5.87
C PRO A 18 10.89 -5.24 5.01
N GLU A 19 10.35 -6.30 5.62
CA GLU A 19 9.86 -7.47 4.89
C GLU A 19 8.64 -7.16 4.03
N VAL A 20 7.71 -6.35 4.58
CA VAL A 20 6.55 -5.83 3.84
C VAL A 20 7.02 -4.95 2.69
N ALA A 21 7.97 -4.05 2.93
CA ALA A 21 8.53 -3.18 1.89
C ALA A 21 9.17 -3.99 0.74
N ARG A 22 9.95 -5.03 1.05
CA ARG A 22 10.52 -5.93 0.04
C ARG A 22 9.44 -6.62 -0.78
N ARG A 23 8.40 -7.14 -0.12
CA ARG A 23 7.29 -7.81 -0.81
C ARG A 23 6.51 -6.87 -1.73
N VAL A 24 6.30 -5.63 -1.28
CA VAL A 24 5.68 -4.57 -2.10
C VAL A 24 6.53 -4.29 -3.35
N GLU A 25 7.85 -4.21 -3.21
CA GLU A 25 8.76 -3.98 -4.34
C GLU A 25 8.73 -5.13 -5.36
N GLU A 26 8.67 -6.39 -4.90
CA GLU A 26 8.52 -7.57 -5.76
C GLU A 26 7.22 -7.50 -6.57
N LEU A 27 6.08 -7.27 -5.89
CA LEU A 27 4.77 -7.18 -6.55
C LEU A 27 4.70 -6.02 -7.54
N LEU A 28 5.28 -4.86 -7.22
CA LEU A 28 5.31 -3.73 -8.15
C LEU A 28 6.04 -4.06 -9.45
N ARG A 29 7.16 -4.80 -9.38
CA ARG A 29 7.88 -5.23 -10.58
C ARG A 29 7.04 -6.19 -11.42
N GLU A 30 6.36 -7.14 -10.78
CA GLU A 30 5.46 -8.08 -11.44
C GLU A 30 4.32 -7.33 -12.15
N GLN A 31 3.65 -6.41 -11.44
CA GLN A 31 2.53 -5.63 -11.98
C GLN A 31 2.96 -4.69 -13.12
N LEU A 32 4.15 -4.09 -13.04
CA LEU A 32 4.71 -3.31 -14.14
C LEU A 32 4.94 -4.18 -15.38
N PHE A 33 5.47 -5.38 -15.19
CA PHE A 33 5.69 -6.32 -16.29
C PHE A 33 4.37 -6.74 -16.95
N GLU A 34 3.33 -7.04 -16.15
CA GLU A 34 1.98 -7.33 -16.63
C GLU A 34 1.33 -6.13 -17.34
N ALA A 35 1.68 -4.91 -16.97
CA ALA A 35 1.29 -3.68 -17.67
C ALA A 35 2.11 -3.41 -18.95
N GLY A 36 3.00 -4.33 -19.35
CA GLY A 36 3.84 -4.19 -20.56
C GLY A 36 5.05 -3.27 -20.37
N VAL A 37 5.41 -2.95 -19.12
CA VAL A 37 6.55 -2.10 -18.78
C VAL A 37 7.70 -2.97 -18.30
N ASN A 38 8.90 -2.78 -18.84
CA ASN A 38 10.08 -3.49 -18.35
C ASN A 38 10.78 -2.68 -17.24
N PRO A 39 10.58 -2.99 -15.94
CA PRO A 39 11.16 -2.21 -14.85
C PRO A 39 12.69 -2.24 -14.82
N ALA A 40 13.33 -3.28 -15.37
CA ALA A 40 14.79 -3.37 -15.44
C ALA A 40 15.40 -2.43 -16.50
N ALA A 41 14.60 -1.96 -17.45
CA ALA A 41 15.02 -1.00 -18.47
C ALA A 41 14.74 0.45 -18.08
N LEU A 42 14.02 0.69 -16.98
CA LEU A 42 13.71 2.04 -16.51
C LEU A 42 14.87 2.62 -15.71
N SER A 43 15.15 3.91 -15.90
CA SER A 43 16.03 4.63 -15.01
C SER A 43 15.31 4.96 -13.68
N PRO A 44 16.05 5.24 -12.60
CA PRO A 44 15.44 5.72 -11.36
C PRO A 44 14.58 6.98 -11.53
N GLN A 45 14.94 7.84 -12.49
CA GLN A 45 14.19 9.06 -12.83
C GLN A 45 12.85 8.71 -13.48
N ASP A 46 12.84 7.79 -14.45
CA ASP A 46 11.60 7.33 -15.08
C ASP A 46 10.64 6.70 -14.07
N ILE A 47 11.18 5.94 -13.11
CA ILE A 47 10.39 5.35 -12.03
C ILE A 47 9.81 6.44 -11.14
N ALA A 48 10.62 7.41 -10.72
CA ALA A 48 10.18 8.50 -9.85
C ALA A 48 9.12 9.40 -10.52
N GLU A 49 9.22 9.64 -11.83
CA GLU A 49 8.25 10.43 -12.59
C GLU A 49 6.96 9.64 -12.89
N GLY A 50 7.08 8.33 -13.13
CA GLY A 50 5.96 7.47 -13.47
C GLY A 50 5.18 6.92 -12.28
N MET A 51 5.81 6.82 -11.10
CA MET A 51 5.24 6.16 -9.93
C MET A 51 4.73 7.20 -8.91
N LEU A 52 3.44 7.12 -8.61
CA LEU A 52 2.81 7.83 -7.50
C LEU A 52 2.44 6.84 -6.39
N CYS A 53 2.88 7.13 -5.16
CA CYS A 53 2.39 6.42 -3.97
C CYS A 53 1.45 7.34 -3.19
N ARG A 54 0.18 6.95 -3.10
CA ARG A 54 -0.79 7.60 -2.21
C ARG A 54 -0.77 6.91 -0.86
N VAL A 55 -0.67 7.70 0.21
CA VAL A 55 -0.69 7.21 1.60
C VAL A 55 -1.95 7.74 2.27
N ALA A 56 -2.81 6.83 2.72
CA ALA A 56 -4.01 7.15 3.47
C ALA A 56 -3.71 7.33 4.97
N PRO A 57 -4.62 7.93 5.77
CA PRO A 57 -4.39 8.19 7.20
C PRO A 57 -4.16 6.94 8.06
N ASP A 58 -4.65 5.78 7.61
CA ASP A 58 -4.44 4.47 8.24
C ASP A 58 -3.13 3.78 7.80
N ASN A 59 -2.29 4.48 7.04
CA ASN A 59 -1.09 3.97 6.35
C ASN A 59 -1.39 2.92 5.26
N SER A 60 -2.62 2.84 4.76
CA SER A 60 -2.85 2.16 3.48
C SER A 60 -2.08 2.86 2.36
N LEU A 61 -1.48 2.07 1.46
CA LEU A 61 -0.68 2.56 0.34
C LEU A 61 -1.36 2.15 -0.97
N THR A 62 -1.38 3.08 -1.92
CA THR A 62 -1.80 2.78 -3.29
C THR A 62 -0.70 3.23 -4.24
N TYR A 63 -0.13 2.28 -4.96
CA TYR A 63 0.87 2.53 -5.97
C TYR A 63 0.21 2.65 -7.34
N ILE A 64 0.49 3.76 -8.01
CA ILE A 64 -0.14 4.16 -9.26
C ILE A 64 0.98 4.42 -10.26
N TRP A 65 0.96 3.70 -11.36
CA TRP A 65 1.90 3.89 -12.47
C TRP A 65 1.22 4.65 -13.60
N ARG A 66 1.70 5.86 -13.90
CA ARG A 66 1.21 6.71 -15.01
C ARG A 66 -0.31 6.86 -15.05
N GLY A 67 -0.94 6.95 -13.87
CA GLY A 67 -2.38 7.11 -13.70
C GLY A 67 -3.14 5.81 -13.45
N GLU A 68 -2.53 4.66 -13.70
CA GLU A 68 -3.14 3.34 -13.50
C GLU A 68 -2.75 2.73 -12.14
N PRO A 69 -3.70 2.37 -11.26
CA PRO A 69 -3.38 1.70 -10.01
C PRO A 69 -2.87 0.28 -10.25
N LEU A 70 -1.73 -0.05 -9.65
CA LEU A 70 -1.08 -1.37 -9.78
C LEU A 70 -1.20 -2.23 -8.53
N LEU A 71 -1.08 -1.60 -7.35
CA LEU A 71 -0.97 -2.33 -6.10
C LEU A 71 -1.60 -1.53 -4.96
N TYR A 72 -2.46 -2.20 -4.20
CA TYR A 72 -3.07 -1.70 -2.97
C TYR A 72 -2.49 -2.48 -1.80
N VAL A 73 -2.08 -1.77 -0.76
CA VAL A 73 -1.47 -2.35 0.44
C VAL A 73 -2.20 -1.80 1.64
N THR A 74 -2.86 -2.67 2.41
CA THR A 74 -3.77 -2.26 3.50
C THR A 74 -3.38 -2.96 4.79
N PRO A 75 -3.19 -2.24 5.90
CA PRO A 75 -2.97 -2.86 7.19
C PRO A 75 -4.30 -3.41 7.75
N GLU A 76 -4.28 -4.67 8.14
CA GLU A 76 -5.34 -5.36 8.87
C GLU A 76 -4.88 -5.59 10.30
N ILE A 77 -5.45 -4.83 11.23
CA ILE A 77 -5.16 -4.96 12.66
C ILE A 77 -6.00 -6.11 13.21
N LYS A 78 -5.35 -7.15 13.72
CA LYS A 78 -5.99 -8.27 14.39
C LYS A 78 -5.74 -8.18 15.89
N THR A 79 -6.82 -8.07 16.65
CA THR A 79 -6.78 -8.11 18.11
C THR A 79 -7.10 -9.53 18.58
N GLY A 80 -6.17 -10.15 19.29
CA GLY A 80 -6.32 -11.50 19.84
C GLY A 80 -5.95 -11.57 21.32
N PRO A 81 -6.05 -12.76 21.94
CA PRO A 81 -5.72 -12.96 23.35
C PRO A 81 -4.24 -12.68 23.67
N GLU A 82 -3.35 -12.75 22.69
CA GLU A 82 -1.91 -12.44 22.82
C GLU A 82 -1.57 -10.97 22.49
N GLY A 83 -2.58 -10.12 22.25
CA GLY A 83 -2.42 -8.71 21.92
C GLY A 83 -2.79 -8.37 20.48
N GLU A 84 -2.30 -7.23 20.01
CA GLU A 84 -2.54 -6.76 18.65
C GLU A 84 -1.42 -7.22 17.71
N SER A 85 -1.82 -7.69 16.53
CA SER A 85 -0.92 -8.01 15.42
C SER A 85 -1.39 -7.26 14.18
N VAL A 86 -0.45 -6.94 13.28
CA VAL A 86 -0.76 -6.26 12.02
C VAL A 86 -0.40 -7.19 10.87
N LEU A 87 -1.40 -7.53 10.07
CA LEU A 87 -1.22 -8.22 8.81
C LEU A 87 -1.30 -7.19 7.68
N TRP A 88 -0.38 -7.24 6.72
CA TRP A 88 -0.44 -6.37 5.55
C TRP A 88 -1.05 -7.12 4.37
N ARG A 89 -2.27 -6.76 4.01
CA ARG A 89 -2.93 -7.30 2.82
C ARG A 89 -2.45 -6.56 1.59
N MET A 90 -2.25 -7.28 0.50
CA MET A 90 -1.80 -6.73 -0.78
C MET A 90 -2.74 -7.23 -1.86
N PHE A 91 -3.21 -6.32 -2.70
CA PHE A 91 -4.12 -6.62 -3.81
C PHE A 91 -3.55 -6.02 -5.08
N THR A 92 -3.35 -6.86 -6.08
CA THR A 92 -2.94 -6.42 -7.41
C THR A 92 -4.12 -5.83 -8.17
N ARG A 93 -3.87 -5.25 -9.35
CA ARG A 93 -4.95 -4.79 -10.23
C ARG A 93 -5.96 -5.91 -10.50
N ASP A 94 -5.47 -7.09 -10.86
CA ASP A 94 -6.31 -8.24 -11.20
C ASP A 94 -7.16 -8.74 -10.01
N ASP A 95 -6.64 -8.64 -8.78
CA ASP A 95 -7.41 -8.99 -7.58
C ASP A 95 -8.60 -8.04 -7.37
N MET A 96 -8.40 -6.75 -7.67
CA MET A 96 -9.44 -5.74 -7.57
C MET A 96 -10.49 -5.93 -8.67
N GLU A 97 -10.08 -6.21 -9.91
CA GLU A 97 -11.00 -6.48 -11.02
C GLU A 97 -11.90 -7.70 -10.75
N ARG A 98 -11.36 -8.75 -10.13
CA ARG A 98 -12.16 -9.93 -9.72
C ARG A 98 -13.17 -9.61 -8.61
N THR A 99 -12.88 -8.64 -7.75
CA THR A 99 -13.76 -8.24 -6.65
C THR A 99 -14.96 -7.43 -7.16
N GLU A 100 -14.74 -6.54 -8.13
CA GLU A 100 -15.82 -5.72 -8.74
C GLU A 100 -16.71 -6.53 -9.70
N ALA A 101 -16.22 -7.65 -10.21
CA ALA A 101 -16.96 -8.55 -11.11
C ALA A 101 -17.85 -9.58 -10.38
N SER A 102 -17.84 -9.60 -9.04
CA SER A 102 -18.56 -10.59 -8.21
C SER A 102 -19.84 -10.04 -7.58
#